data_AF-A0A2D4W0I6-F1
#
_entry.id   AF-A0A2D4W0I6-F1
#
_cell.length_a   1.000
_cell.length_b   1.000
_cell.length_c   1.000
_cell.angle_alpha   90.00
_cell.angle_beta   90.00
_cell.angle_gamma   90.00
#
_symmetry.space_group_name_H-M   'P 1'
#
loop_
_entity.id
_entity.type
_entity.pdbx_description
1 polymer ?
#
loop_
_entity_poly.entity_id
_entity_poly.type
_entity_poly.pdbx_seq_one_letter_code
_entity_poly.pdbx_strand_id
1 'polypeptide(L)' 'MHSPARLLDFEAAHPRHTGAKETAIRAELRVTPARFYQLLERAARSRDGIAHDPFTARRVRERAA' A
#
# COMPACT_ATOMS: atom_id res chain seq x y z
N MET A 1 -14.25 -3.00 0.75
CA MET A 1 -12.98 -3.74 0.99
C MET A 1 -11.96 -3.22 0.00
N HIS A 2 -10.71 -2.96 0.40
CA HIS A 2 -9.65 -2.58 -0.54
C HIS A 2 -8.98 -3.82 -1.11
N SER A 3 -8.89 -3.91 -2.43
CA SER A 3 -8.17 -4.98 -3.12
C SER A 3 -6.66 -4.78 -2.98
N PRO A 4 -5.85 -5.86 -3.03
CA PRO A 4 -4.38 -5.77 -3.03
C PRO A 4 -3.84 -4.84 -4.12
N ALA A 5 -4.37 -4.95 -5.35
CA ALA A 5 -4.01 -4.08 -6.47
C ALA A 5 -4.18 -2.60 -6.15
N ARG A 6 -5.34 -2.19 -5.60
CA ARG A 6 -5.62 -0.79 -5.26
C ARG A 6 -4.65 -0.23 -4.21
N LEU A 7 -4.23 -1.06 -3.26
CA LEU A 7 -3.30 -0.64 -2.21
C LEU A 7 -1.89 -0.44 -2.76
N LEU A 8 -1.46 -1.31 -3.68
CA LEU A 8 -0.17 -1.21 -4.35
C LEU A 8 -0.11 -0.04 -5.34
N ASP A 9 -1.17 0.19 -6.11
CA ASP A 9 -1.30 1.34 -7.02
C ASP A 9 -1.17 2.67 -6.26
N PHE A 10 -1.87 2.79 -5.12
CA PHE A 10 -1.72 3.95 -4.25
C PHE A 10 -0.30 4.09 -3.68
N GLU A 11 0.35 3.00 -3.26
CA GLU A 11 1.75 3.07 -2.79
C GLU A 11 2.71 3.51 -3.90
N ALA A 12 2.51 3.02 -5.13
CA ALA A 12 3.32 3.37 -6.28
C ALA A 12 3.19 4.86 -6.63
N ALA A 13 1.98 5.42 -6.55
CA ALA A 13 1.72 6.84 -6.74
C ALA A 13 2.28 7.73 -5.60
N HIS A 14 2.41 7.18 -4.38
CA HIS A 14 2.88 7.90 -3.19
C HIS A 14 4.13 7.24 -2.56
N PRO A 15 5.30 7.23 -3.22
CA PRO A 15 6.46 6.41 -2.80
C PRO A 15 7.16 6.89 -1.51
N ARG A 16 6.88 8.13 -1.05
CA ARG A 16 7.44 8.76 0.14
C ARG A 16 6.40 8.85 1.25
N HIS A 17 6.80 8.57 2.48
CA HIS A 17 5.96 8.80 3.66
C HIS A 17 6.00 10.29 4.00
N THR A 18 4.95 11.02 3.64
CA THR A 18 4.80 12.46 3.91
C THR A 18 3.44 12.72 4.53
N GLY A 19 3.28 13.84 5.25
CA GLY A 19 1.96 14.23 5.78
C GLY A 19 0.90 14.36 4.68
N ALA A 20 1.29 14.77 3.46
CA ALA A 20 0.40 14.78 2.30
C ALA A 20 -0.13 13.37 1.93
N LYS A 21 0.73 12.34 2.03
CA LYS A 21 0.32 10.95 1.83
C LYS A 21 -0.67 10.49 2.91
N GLU A 22 -0.46 10.87 4.17
CA GLU A 22 -1.39 10.53 5.25
C GLU A 22 -2.76 11.17 5.06
N THR A 23 -2.81 12.43 4.60
CA THR A 23 -4.07 13.09 4.23
C THR A 23 -4.74 12.37 3.06
N ALA A 24 -3.99 12.02 2.01
CA ALA A 24 -4.49 11.26 0.86
C ALA A 24 -5.06 9.88 1.27
N ILE A 25 -4.38 9.14 2.16
CA ILE A 25 -4.87 7.87 2.70
C ILE A 25 -6.25 8.05 3.34
N ARG A 26 -6.42 9.09 4.16
CA ARG A 26 -7.68 9.35 4.85
C ARG A 26 -8.79 9.78 3.88
N ALA A 27 -8.46 10.61 2.89
CA ALA A 27 -9.42 11.13 1.92
C ALA A 27 -9.88 10.07 0.91
N GLU A 28 -8.94 9.32 0.33
CA GLU A 28 -9.20 8.45 -0.83
C GLU A 28 -9.49 7.01 -0.44
N LEU A 29 -8.76 6.49 0.55
CA LEU A 29 -8.92 5.12 1.02
C LEU A 29 -9.85 5.04 2.23
N ARG A 30 -10.18 6.17 2.87
CA ARG A 30 -11.09 6.21 4.04
C ARG A 30 -10.68 5.25 5.17
N VAL A 31 -9.37 5.08 5.35
CA VAL A 31 -8.77 4.31 6.44
C VAL A 31 -7.77 5.18 7.19
N THR A 32 -7.40 4.76 8.40
CA THR A 32 -6.28 5.39 9.11
C THR A 32 -4.95 5.03 8.45
N PRO A 33 -3.90 5.88 8.55
CA PRO A 33 -2.57 5.56 8.04
C PRO A 33 -2.03 4.23 8.56
N ALA A 34 -2.18 3.97 9.87
CA ALA A 34 -1.79 2.69 10.46
C ALA A 34 -2.51 1.51 9.80
N ARG A 35 -3.83 1.60 9.57
CA ARG A 35 -4.59 0.53 8.92
C ARG A 35 -4.22 0.37 7.45
N PHE A 36 -3.89 1.45 6.75
CA PHE A 36 -3.37 1.39 5.38
C PHE A 36 -2.08 0.55 5.32
N TYR A 37 -1.09 0.84 6.17
CA TYR A 37 0.18 0.10 6.16
C TYR A 37 0.01 -1.39 6.48
N GLN A 38 -0.89 -1.72 7.41
CA GLN A 38 -1.25 -3.12 7.71
C GLN A 38 -1.85 -3.84 6.50
N LEU A 39 -2.78 -3.18 5.79
CA LEU A 39 -3.38 -3.73 4.57
C LEU A 39 -2.36 -3.83 3.43
N LEU A 40 -1.48 -2.84 3.30
CA LEU A 40 -0.43 -2.78 2.28
C LEU A 40 0.57 -3.93 2.46
N GLU A 41 1.01 -4.20 3.69
CA GLU A 41 1.90 -5.34 3.96
C GLU A 41 1.25 -6.66 3.56
N ARG A 42 -0.03 -6.85 3.91
CA ARG A 42 -0.80 -8.04 3.52
C ARG A 42 -0.95 -8.14 2.00
N ALA A 43 -1.23 -7.02 1.33
CA ALA A 43 -1.34 -6.96 -0.13
C ALA A 43 -0.03 -7.37 -0.80
N ALA A 44 1.11 -6.85 -0.32
CA ALA A 44 2.43 -7.14 -0.86
C ALA A 44 2.88 -8.61 -0.68
N ARG A 45 2.31 -9.33 0.29
CA ARG A 45 2.55 -10.78 0.49
C ARG A 45 1.53 -11.67 -0.22
N SER A 46 0.44 -11.10 -0.74
CA SER A 46 -0.62 -11.86 -1.41
C SER A 46 -0.24 -12.22 -2.85
N ARG A 47 -0.73 -13.36 -3.34
CA ARG A 47 -0.54 -13.78 -4.74
C ARG A 47 -1.09 -12.73 -5.73
N ASP A 48 -2.25 -12.17 -5.42
CA ASP A 48 -2.92 -11.15 -6.24
C ASP A 48 -2.09 -9.86 -6.32
N GLY A 49 -1.60 -9.36 -5.18
CA GLY A 49 -0.75 -8.17 -5.15
C GLY A 49 0.59 -8.37 -5.87
N ILE A 50 1.23 -9.53 -5.70
CA ILE A 50 2.48 -9.86 -6.41
C ILE A 50 2.24 -9.98 -7.92
N ALA A 51 1.12 -10.57 -8.35
CA ALA A 51 0.77 -10.68 -9.77
C ALA A 51 0.45 -9.32 -10.40
N HIS A 52 -0.12 -8.39 -9.62
CA HIS A 52 -0.48 -7.06 -10.08
C HIS A 52 0.73 -6.12 -10.22
N ASP A 53 1.53 -5.97 -9.15
CA ASP A 53 2.73 -5.13 -9.16
C ASP A 53 3.84 -5.79 -8.32
N PRO A 54 4.68 -6.64 -8.94
CA PRO A 54 5.72 -7.37 -8.22
C PRO A 54 6.83 -6.46 -7.67
N PHE A 55 7.07 -5.30 -8.28
CA PHE A 55 8.14 -4.38 -7.87
C PHE A 55 7.73 -3.59 -6.62
N THR A 56 6.53 -3.01 -6.62
CA THR A 56 6.00 -2.33 -5.43
C THR A 56 5.79 -3.31 -4.28
N ALA A 57 5.25 -4.50 -4.57
CA ALA A 57 5.09 -5.55 -3.57
C ALA A 57 6.44 -5.96 -2.93
N ARG A 58 7.49 -6.17 -3.75
CA ARG A 58 8.84 -6.44 -3.23
C ARG A 58 9.34 -5.27 -2.38
N ARG A 59 9.27 -4.03 -2.86
CA ARG A 59 9.75 -2.86 -2.13
C ARG A 59 9.07 -2.70 -0.76
N VAL A 60 7.76 -2.94 -0.68
CA VAL A 60 7.01 -2.91 0.58
C VAL A 60 7.53 -3.99 1.54
N ARG A 61 7.72 -5.22 1.05
CA ARG A 61 8.22 -6.33 1.88
C ARG A 61 9.63 -6.08 2.43
N GLU A 62 10.50 -5.48 1.64
CA GLU A 62 11.88 -5.18 2.06
C GLU A 62 11.95 -4.06 3.10
N ARG A 63 10.94 -3.17 3.16
CA ARG A 63 10.84 -2.12 4.19
C ARG A 63 10.27 -2.62 5.52
N ALA A 64 9.57 -3.75 5.50
CA ALA A 64 8.90 -4.33 6.66
C ALA A 64 9.74 -5.41 7.38
N ALA A 65 10.87 -5.80 6.77
CA ALA A 65 11.88 -6.68 7.37
C ALA A 65 12.89 -5.85 8.16
#